data_AF-A0A3P1VXM9-F1
#
_entry.id   AF-A0A3P1VXM9-F1
#
_cell.length_a   1.000
_cell.length_b   1.000
_cell.length_c   1.000
_cell.angle_alpha   90.00
_cell.angle_beta   90.00
_cell.angle_gamma   90.00
#
_symmetry.space_group_name_H-M   'P 1'
#
loop_
_entity.id
_entity.type
_entity.pdbx_description
1 polymer ?
#
loop_
_entity_poly.entity_id
_entity_poly.type
_entity_poly.pdbx_seq_one_letter_code
_entity_poly.pdbx_strand_id
1 'polypeptide(L)'
;MKKIFLIFMFLLLVVSCGKKEPSYPIYTRDEKKLMYKEAKDNENQEKLKEIEDLMYKLEIEGKKGDKTAYEEFYEWDEVVKLYIAPPKKYEKPDLLNGRKW
;
A
#
# COMPACT_ATOMS: atom_id res chain seq x y z
N MET A 1 29.41 4.21 -1.29
CA MET A 1 28.77 2.90 -0.97
C MET A 1 29.10 2.46 0.45
N LYS A 2 28.43 2.96 1.50
CA LYS A 2 28.51 2.45 2.90
C LYS A 2 27.28 2.82 3.77
N LYS A 3 26.17 3.28 3.19
CA LYS A 3 25.02 3.78 3.98
C LYS A 3 23.75 2.92 3.91
N ILE A 4 23.66 1.99 2.95
CA ILE A 4 22.47 1.14 2.78
C ILE A 4 22.45 -0.02 3.80
N PHE A 5 23.62 -0.44 4.31
CA PHE A 5 23.72 -1.57 5.24
C PHE A 5 23.13 -1.30 6.63
N LEU A 6 23.02 -0.03 7.05
CA LEU A 6 22.52 0.32 8.38
C LEU A 6 20.99 0.22 8.50
N ILE A 7 20.26 0.32 7.39
CA ILE A 7 18.80 0.20 7.38
C ILE A 7 18.39 -1.27 7.65
N PHE A 8 19.23 -2.24 7.25
CA PHE A 8 18.97 -3.66 7.47
C PHE A 8 19.12 -4.10 8.94
N MET A 9 19.88 -3.36 9.76
CA MET A 9 20.10 -3.74 11.17
C MET A 9 18.91 -3.39 12.07
N PHE A 10 18.09 -2.40 11.71
CA PHE A 10 16.89 -2.05 12.47
C PHE A 10 15.74 -3.05 12.26
N LEU A 11 15.73 -3.80 11.15
CA LEU A 11 14.77 -4.87 10.88
C LEU A 11 14.97 -6.10 11.80
N LEU A 12 16.19 -6.33 12.29
CA LEU A 12 16.52 -7.54 13.07
C LEU A 12 16.14 -7.44 14.56
N LEU A 13 15.80 -6.24 15.06
CA LEU A 13 15.53 -6.02 16.50
C LEU A 13 14.09 -6.31 16.93
N VAL A 14 13.21 -6.75 16.03
CA VAL A 14 11.77 -7.00 16.33
C VAL A 14 11.46 -8.48 16.59
N VAL A 15 12.42 -9.40 16.47
CA VAL A 15 12.15 -10.87 16.42
C VAL A 15 12.28 -11.60 17.77
N SER A 16 12.36 -10.91 18.92
CA SER A 16 12.45 -11.56 20.24
C SER A 16 11.11 -11.77 20.97
N CYS A 17 10.02 -12.00 20.22
CA CYS A 17 8.76 -12.50 20.80
C CYS A 17 8.40 -13.82 20.11
N GLY A 18 8.35 -14.93 20.84
CA GLY A 18 8.12 -16.30 20.32
C GLY A 18 6.72 -16.57 19.73
N LYS A 19 6.07 -15.56 19.16
CA LYS A 19 4.94 -15.72 18.26
C LYS A 19 5.52 -16.06 16.88
N LYS A 20 4.96 -17.08 16.21
CA LYS A 20 5.26 -17.33 14.80
C LYS A 20 5.10 -16.00 14.07
N GLU A 21 6.16 -15.56 13.38
CA GLU A 21 6.07 -14.41 12.51
C GLU A 21 4.91 -14.65 11.53
N PRO A 22 4.00 -13.67 11.35
CA PRO A 22 2.93 -13.81 10.40
C PRO A 22 3.52 -14.07 9.01
N SER A 23 2.87 -14.92 8.21
CA SER A 23 3.33 -15.22 6.84
C SER A 23 3.17 -14.04 5.87
N TYR A 24 2.73 -12.90 6.38
CA TYR A 24 2.41 -11.67 5.67
C TYR A 24 3.04 -10.49 6.42
N PRO A 25 3.46 -9.43 5.71
CA PRO A 25 3.97 -8.23 6.34
C PRO A 25 2.85 -7.50 7.11
N ILE A 26 3.24 -6.84 8.20
CA ILE A 26 2.39 -5.91 8.96
C ILE A 26 3.02 -4.53 8.82
N TYR A 27 2.22 -3.55 8.42
CA TYR A 27 2.66 -2.17 8.24
C TYR A 27 2.01 -1.25 9.25
N THR A 28 2.64 -0.15 9.59
CA THR A 28 1.95 0.94 10.30
C THR A 28 0.93 1.61 9.37
N ARG A 29 -0.10 2.23 9.95
CA ARG A 29 -1.13 2.94 9.18
C ARG A 29 -0.57 4.02 8.24
N ASP A 30 0.50 4.70 8.64
CA ASP A 30 1.16 5.74 7.84
C ASP A 30 1.94 5.14 6.66
N GLU A 31 2.60 3.99 6.86
CA GLU A 31 3.24 3.24 5.77
C GLU A 31 2.21 2.76 4.75
N LYS A 32 1.08 2.18 5.20
CA LYS A 32 -0.02 1.76 4.32
C LYS A 32 -0.51 2.91 3.45
N LYS A 33 -0.77 4.08 4.05
CA LYS A 33 -1.21 5.30 3.35
C LYS A 33 -0.18 5.76 2.33
N LEU A 34 1.10 5.80 2.70
CA LEU A 34 2.18 6.23 1.82
C LEU A 34 2.33 5.30 0.61
N MET A 35 2.34 3.99 0.86
CA MET A 35 2.46 2.96 -0.19
C MET A 35 1.29 3.03 -1.17
N TYR A 36 0.06 3.08 -0.67
CA TYR A 36 -1.11 3.13 -1.53
C TYR A 36 -1.19 4.45 -2.32
N LYS A 37 -0.88 5.58 -1.67
CA LYS A 37 -0.80 6.89 -2.33
C LYS A 37 0.25 6.90 -3.44
N GLU A 38 1.45 6.40 -3.17
CA GLU A 38 2.51 6.31 -4.19
C GLU A 38 2.07 5.43 -5.37
N ALA A 39 1.43 4.29 -5.10
CA ALA A 39 0.95 3.40 -6.15
C ALA A 39 -0.15 4.05 -7.01
N LYS A 40 -1.12 4.74 -6.38
CA LYS A 40 -2.22 5.42 -7.08
C LYS A 40 -1.76 6.67 -7.84
N ASP A 41 -0.97 7.53 -7.21
CA ASP A 41 -0.52 8.79 -7.81
C ASP A 41 0.37 8.55 -9.04
N ASN A 42 1.12 7.44 -9.07
CA ASN A 42 1.97 7.04 -10.20
C ASN A 42 1.30 6.04 -11.15
N GLU A 43 0.01 5.73 -10.96
CA GLU A 43 -0.73 4.72 -11.72
C GLU A 43 -0.01 3.36 -11.83
N ASN A 44 0.79 3.01 -10.82
CA ASN A 44 1.64 1.82 -10.81
C ASN A 44 0.78 0.57 -10.56
N GLN A 45 0.37 -0.09 -11.65
CA GLN A 45 -0.49 -1.27 -11.62
C GLN A 45 0.15 -2.46 -10.89
N GLU A 46 1.47 -2.61 -10.96
CA GLU A 46 2.19 -3.70 -10.28
C GLU A 46 2.07 -3.57 -8.76
N LYS A 47 2.38 -2.40 -8.21
CA LYS A 47 2.24 -2.12 -6.76
C LYS A 47 0.79 -2.22 -6.29
N LEU A 48 -0.17 -1.76 -7.11
CA LEU A 48 -1.58 -1.88 -6.77
C LEU A 48 -2.02 -3.35 -6.68
N LYS A 49 -1.53 -4.19 -7.59
CA LYS A 49 -1.79 -5.63 -7.57
C LYS A 49 -1.13 -6.31 -6.38
N GLU A 50 0.10 -5.95 -6.02
CA GLU A 50 0.76 -6.49 -4.82
C GLU A 50 -0.04 -6.20 -3.54
N ILE A 51 -0.61 -4.99 -3.41
CA ILE A 51 -1.47 -4.62 -2.30
C ILE A 51 -2.77 -5.42 -2.31
N GLU A 52 -3.39 -5.61 -3.48
CA GLU A 52 -4.60 -6.43 -3.64
C GLU A 52 -4.35 -7.91 -3.29
N ASP A 53 -3.26 -8.50 -3.78
CA ASP A 53 -2.86 -9.87 -3.49
C ASP A 53 -2.56 -10.06 -1.99
N LEU A 54 -1.93 -9.06 -1.35
CA LEU A 54 -1.72 -9.04 0.10
C LEU A 54 -3.06 -9.03 0.84
N MET A 55 -3.98 -8.13 0.48
CA MET A 55 -5.30 -8.05 1.10
C MET A 55 -6.08 -9.35 0.95
N TYR A 56 -6.03 -10.00 -0.21
CA TYR A 56 -6.66 -11.29 -0.43
C TYR A 56 -6.08 -12.39 0.48
N LYS A 57 -4.76 -12.43 0.65
CA LYS A 57 -4.11 -13.36 1.57
C LYS A 57 -4.53 -13.11 3.02
N LEU A 58 -4.55 -11.85 3.45
CA LEU A 58 -4.98 -11.45 4.79
C LEU A 58 -6.44 -11.85 5.06
N GLU A 59 -7.33 -11.67 4.08
CA GLU A 59 -8.72 -12.09 4.18
C GLU A 59 -8.85 -13.62 4.37
N ILE A 60 -8.09 -14.40 3.60
CA ILE A 60 -8.08 -15.87 3.72
C ILE A 60 -7.61 -16.30 5.11
N GLU A 61 -6.48 -15.76 5.60
CA GLU A 61 -5.96 -16.12 6.91
C GLU A 61 -6.89 -15.63 8.04
N GLY A 62 -7.49 -14.45 7.90
CA GLY A 62 -8.51 -13.93 8.80
C GLY A 62 -9.73 -14.85 8.89
N LYS A 63 -10.22 -15.36 7.76
CA LYS A 63 -11.30 -16.35 7.69
C LYS A 63 -10.95 -17.69 8.34
N LYS A 64 -9.67 -18.07 8.39
CA LYS A 64 -9.19 -19.25 9.13
C LYS A 64 -9.08 -19.02 10.65
N GLY A 65 -9.35 -17.80 11.11
CA GLY A 65 -9.32 -17.43 12.53
C GLY A 65 -8.07 -16.68 12.97
N ASP A 66 -7.19 -16.28 12.04
CA ASP A 66 -6.07 -15.39 12.35
C ASP A 66 -6.56 -13.96 12.59
N LYS A 67 -6.73 -13.60 13.86
CA LYS A 67 -7.20 -12.27 14.26
C LYS A 67 -6.27 -11.15 13.78
N THR A 68 -4.96 -11.39 13.77
CA THR A 68 -3.98 -10.39 13.32
C THR A 68 -4.15 -10.13 11.82
N ALA A 69 -4.34 -11.18 11.02
CA ALA A 69 -4.60 -11.05 9.59
C ALA A 69 -5.89 -10.29 9.32
N TYR A 70 -6.93 -10.58 10.11
CA TYR A 70 -8.22 -9.90 10.02
C TYR A 70 -8.08 -8.41 10.33
N GLU A 71 -7.43 -8.04 11.44
CA GLU A 71 -7.19 -6.64 11.81
C GLU A 71 -6.37 -5.90 10.73
N GLU A 72 -5.27 -6.50 10.27
CA GLU A 72 -4.42 -5.92 9.22
C GLU A 72 -5.19 -5.71 7.91
N PHE A 73 -6.08 -6.63 7.53
CA PHE A 73 -6.96 -6.48 6.37
C PHE A 73 -7.86 -5.25 6.49
N TYR A 74 -8.51 -5.03 7.64
CA TYR A 74 -9.38 -3.87 7.83
C TYR A 74 -8.63 -2.55 7.79
N GLU A 75 -7.40 -2.51 8.30
CA GLU A 75 -6.57 -1.31 8.19
C GLU A 75 -6.20 -0.99 6.73
N TRP A 76 -5.88 -2.00 5.93
CA TRP A 76 -5.65 -1.83 4.50
C TRP A 76 -6.93 -1.42 3.75
N ASP A 77 -8.06 -2.06 4.04
CA ASP A 77 -9.36 -1.74 3.44
C ASP A 77 -9.78 -0.29 3.74
N GLU A 78 -9.55 0.19 4.96
CA GLU A 78 -9.78 1.59 5.32
C GLU A 78 -8.91 2.53 4.49
N VAL A 79 -7.61 2.26 4.36
CA VAL A 79 -6.69 3.09 3.57
C VAL A 79 -7.11 3.15 2.10
N VAL A 80 -7.47 2.00 1.52
CA VAL A 80 -7.93 1.91 0.13
C VAL A 80 -9.21 2.72 -0.08
N LYS A 81 -10.19 2.59 0.81
CA LYS A 81 -11.50 3.27 0.69
C LYS A 81 -11.43 4.77 0.96
N LEU A 82 -10.57 5.20 1.89
CA LEU A 82 -10.44 6.60 2.29
C LEU A 82 -9.41 7.37 1.46
N TYR A 83 -8.74 6.75 0.48
CA TYR A 83 -7.82 7.45 -0.39
C TYR A 83 -8.56 8.51 -1.23
N ILE A 84 -8.10 9.76 -1.12
CA ILE A 84 -8.59 10.89 -1.89
C ILE A 84 -7.53 11.21 -2.94
N ALA A 85 -7.87 11.00 -4.21
CA ALA A 85 -6.98 11.32 -5.32
C ALA A 85 -6.68 12.84 -5.36
N PRO A 86 -5.43 13.23 -5.70
CA PRO A 86 -5.12 14.64 -5.91
C PRO A 86 -5.99 15.19 -7.06
N PRO A 87 -6.37 16.49 -7.02
CA PRO A 87 -7.15 17.09 -8.08
C PRO A 87 -6.38 16.98 -9.40
N LYS A 88 -7.03 16.41 -10.43
CA LYS A 88 -6.46 16.40 -11.78
C LYS A 88 -6.23 17.85 -12.21
N LYS A 89 -5.01 18.18 -12.65
CA LYS A 89 -4.78 19.48 -13.30
C LYS A 89 -5.71 19.57 -14.51
N TYR A 90 -6.61 20.54 -14.48
CA TYR A 90 -7.46 20.83 -15.62
C TYR A 90 -6.56 21.36 -16.76
N GLU A 91 -6.36 20.56 -17.79
CA GLU A 91 -5.85 21.05 -19.06
C GLU A 91 -6.97 21.82 -19.74
N LYS A 92 -6.83 23.15 -19.80
CA LYS A 92 -7.78 23.98 -20.54
C LYS A 92 -7.75 23.51 -22.00
N PRO A 93 -8.89 23.09 -22.58
CA PRO A 93 -8.92 22.67 -23.97
C PRO A 93 -8.43 23.82 -24.84
N ASP A 94 -7.59 23.51 -25.81
CA ASP A 94 -7.10 24.49 -26.78
C ASP A 94 -8.23 24.86 -27.75
N LEU A 95 -9.04 25.83 -27.32
CA LEU A 95 -10.18 26.34 -28.06
C LEU A 95 -9.77 27.05 -29.36
N LEU A 96 -8.47 27.33 -29.56
CA LEU A 96 -7.96 28.06 -30.72
C LEU A 96 -7.50 27.13 -31.85
N ASN A 97 -7.16 25.86 -31.55
CA ASN A 97 -6.73 24.88 -32.55
C ASN A 97 -7.84 23.89 -32.98
N GLY A 98 -9.06 24.04 -32.46
CA GLY A 98 -10.21 23.16 -32.73
C GLY A 98 -10.97 23.40 -34.04
N ARG A 99 -10.46 24.19 -34.99
CA ARG A 99 -11.11 24.38 -36.30
C ARG A 99 -10.21 23.91 -37.45
N LYS A 100 -10.19 22.60 -37.68
CA LYS A 100 -9.90 22.04 -39.01
C LYS A 100 -11.24 21.68 -39.66
N TRP A 101 -11.66 22.53 -40.60
CA TRP A 101 -12.61 22.19 -41.64
C TRP A 101 -11.94 21.24 -42.63
#